data_AF-A0A7V9G939-F1
#
_entry.id   AF-A0A7V9G939-F1
#
_cell.length_a   1.000
_cell.length_b   1.000
_cell.length_c   1.000
_cell.angle_alpha   90.00
_cell.angle_beta   90.00
_cell.angle_gamma   90.00
#
_symmetry.space_group_name_H-M   'P 1'
#
loop_
_entity.id
_entity.type
_entity.pdbx_description
1 polymer ?
#
loop_
_entity_poly.entity_id
_entity_poly.type
_entity_poly.pdbx_seq_one_letter_code
_entity_poly.pdbx_strand_id
1 'polypeptide(L)'
;AEAVDRLRAEDGGFYTTPVGRADLVRRGREHTDNAWPSGQNALAVGMIRLWNITGIGRWKALAEEVFAVSASTAERAPTAVATMLMAWRNARLGHLSVVVSGELSSSATHDLLRTARRDTEPALTIIPVASCRAESWPSLAGRADLVDAQALVCLQSSCLQPATTPNDLVKRLHVAHGPG
;
A
#
# COMPACT_ATOMS: atom_id res chain seq x y z
N ALA A 1 4.62 13.40 0.99
CA ALA A 1 4.57 14.71 1.67
C ALA A 1 3.98 15.75 0.73
N GLU A 2 4.60 15.98 -0.43
CA GLU A 2 4.16 17.01 -1.39
C GLU A 2 2.66 17.03 -1.73
N ALA A 3 2.03 15.88 -2.01
CA ALA A 3 0.59 15.84 -2.27
C ALA A 3 -0.24 16.34 -1.08
N VAL A 4 0.13 15.97 0.16
CA VAL A 4 -0.52 16.45 1.38
C VAL A 4 -0.33 17.97 1.52
N ASP A 5 0.88 18.45 1.25
CA ASP A 5 1.23 19.85 1.47
C ASP A 5 0.61 20.78 0.41
N ARG A 6 0.48 20.31 -0.83
CA ARG A 6 0.10 21.16 -1.98
C ARG A 6 -1.29 20.89 -2.52
N LEU A 7 -1.84 19.70 -2.31
CA LEU A 7 -3.10 19.26 -2.94
C LEU A 7 -4.23 19.02 -1.96
N ARG A 8 -4.00 18.98 -0.64
CA ARG A 8 -5.06 18.73 0.35
C ARG A 8 -6.10 19.86 0.34
N ALA A 9 -7.37 19.47 0.43
CA ALA A 9 -8.52 20.34 0.56
C ALA A 9 -8.98 20.41 2.02
N GLU A 10 -9.75 21.44 2.36
CA GLU A 10 -10.23 21.67 3.73
C GLU A 10 -11.17 20.57 4.24
N ASP A 11 -11.89 19.91 3.33
CA ASP A 11 -12.78 18.77 3.63
C ASP A 11 -12.04 17.43 3.73
N GLY A 12 -10.70 17.42 3.65
CA GLY A 12 -9.88 16.21 3.78
C GLY A 12 -9.61 15.45 2.48
N GLY A 13 -10.19 15.88 1.36
CA GLY A 13 -9.88 15.30 0.05
C GLY A 13 -8.72 16.00 -0.65
N PHE A 14 -8.58 15.74 -1.95
CA PHE A 14 -7.45 16.26 -2.73
C PHE A 14 -7.89 16.94 -4.02
N TYR A 15 -7.17 18.00 -4.38
CA TYR A 15 -7.23 18.66 -5.68
C TYR A 15 -6.31 17.98 -6.70
N THR A 16 -6.60 18.18 -7.98
CA THR A 16 -5.74 17.71 -9.08
C THR A 16 -4.60 18.68 -9.42
N THR A 17 -4.58 19.86 -8.79
CA THR A 17 -3.61 20.94 -9.06
C THR A 17 -3.07 21.52 -7.76
N PRO A 18 -1.77 21.89 -7.69
CA PRO A 18 -1.17 22.51 -6.50
C PRO A 18 -1.83 23.84 -6.09
N VAL A 19 -1.73 24.17 -4.80
CA VAL A 19 -1.98 25.51 -4.29
C VAL A 19 -1.04 26.54 -4.96
N GLY A 20 -1.49 27.80 -5.09
CA GLY A 20 -0.71 28.89 -5.70
C GLY A 20 -0.85 29.03 -7.22
N ARG A 21 -1.78 28.29 -7.85
CA ARG A 21 -2.10 28.42 -9.28
C ARG A 21 -3.06 29.59 -9.53
N ALA A 22 -2.50 30.80 -9.61
CA ALA A 22 -3.26 32.04 -9.85
C ALA A 22 -3.86 32.14 -11.26
N ASP A 23 -3.42 31.29 -12.18
CA ASP A 23 -3.94 31.17 -13.55
C ASP A 23 -5.24 30.35 -13.63
N LEU A 24 -5.68 29.73 -12.54
CA LEU A 24 -6.90 28.92 -12.49
C LEU A 24 -8.02 29.68 -11.78
N VAL A 25 -9.20 29.75 -12.40
CA VAL A 25 -10.41 30.30 -11.78
C VAL A 25 -10.85 29.45 -10.58
N ARG A 26 -10.75 28.12 -10.69
CA ARG A 26 -11.04 27.17 -9.62
C ARG A 26 -10.19 25.91 -9.76
N ARG A 27 -9.68 25.40 -8.65
CA ARG A 27 -8.98 24.12 -8.61
C ARG A 27 -9.97 22.96 -8.74
N GLY A 28 -9.74 22.09 -9.71
CA GLY A 28 -10.54 20.89 -9.95
C GLY A 28 -10.29 19.79 -8.91
N ARG A 29 -11.28 18.93 -8.73
CA ARG A 29 -11.20 17.70 -7.94
C ARG A 29 -11.78 16.56 -8.75
N GLU A 30 -11.19 15.39 -8.63
CA GLU A 30 -11.64 14.15 -9.28
C GLU A 30 -11.97 13.15 -8.18
N HIS A 31 -13.26 12.85 -8.02
CA HIS A 31 -13.74 12.01 -6.91
C HIS A 31 -13.97 10.56 -7.29
N THR A 32 -14.25 10.33 -8.56
CA THR A 32 -14.62 9.03 -9.10
C THR A 32 -13.52 8.48 -9.98
N ASP A 33 -13.29 7.18 -9.89
CA ASP A 33 -12.47 6.46 -10.85
C ASP A 33 -13.18 6.42 -12.21
N ASN A 34 -12.37 6.43 -13.27
CA ASN A 34 -12.81 6.29 -14.66
C ASN A 34 -11.96 5.20 -15.33
N ALA A 35 -11.58 5.35 -16.60
CA ALA A 35 -10.61 4.48 -17.27
C ALA A 35 -9.29 4.33 -16.50
N TRP A 36 -8.99 5.26 -15.59
CA TRP A 36 -7.91 5.22 -14.62
C TRP A 36 -8.43 5.57 -13.21
N PRO A 37 -7.72 5.14 -12.15
CA PRO A 37 -8.01 5.58 -10.80
C PRO A 37 -7.93 7.10 -10.66
N SER A 38 -8.84 7.70 -9.89
CA SER A 38 -8.71 9.13 -9.55
C SER A 38 -7.48 9.36 -8.67
N GLY A 39 -6.89 10.55 -8.80
CA GLY A 39 -5.71 10.91 -8.02
C GLY A 39 -5.91 10.79 -6.50
N GLN A 40 -7.07 11.19 -5.98
CA GLN A 40 -7.36 11.08 -4.54
C GLN A 40 -7.51 9.62 -4.08
N ASN A 41 -8.15 8.77 -4.88
CA ASN A 41 -8.38 7.38 -4.51
C ASN A 41 -7.05 6.60 -4.56
N ALA A 42 -6.20 6.89 -5.56
CA ALA A 42 -4.84 6.37 -5.62
C ALA A 42 -3.97 6.83 -4.43
N LEU A 43 -4.12 8.10 -3.98
CA LEU A 43 -3.46 8.59 -2.79
C LEU A 43 -3.88 7.81 -1.54
N ALA A 44 -5.16 7.49 -1.38
CA ALA A 44 -5.63 6.67 -0.25
C ALA A 44 -4.96 5.28 -0.22
N VAL A 45 -4.80 4.62 -1.38
CA VAL A 45 -4.06 3.36 -1.49
C VAL A 45 -2.60 3.53 -1.04
N GLY A 46 -1.94 4.58 -1.53
CA GLY A 46 -0.55 4.88 -1.17
C GLY A 46 -0.38 5.17 0.32
N MET A 47 -1.31 5.91 0.92
CA MET A 47 -1.32 6.21 2.36
C MET A 47 -1.50 4.96 3.22
N ILE A 48 -2.42 4.07 2.85
CA ILE A 48 -2.57 2.78 3.55
C ILE A 48 -1.29 1.94 3.41
N ARG A 49 -0.66 1.87 2.23
CA ARG A 49 0.64 1.19 2.07
C ARG A 49 1.74 1.82 2.93
N LEU A 50 1.82 3.15 2.98
CA LEU A 50 2.79 3.85 3.83
C LEU A 50 2.53 3.57 5.32
N TRP A 51 1.29 3.54 5.76
CA TRP A 51 0.94 3.13 7.12
C TRP A 51 1.39 1.69 7.39
N ASN A 52 1.11 0.74 6.49
CA ASN A 52 1.48 -0.66 6.64
C ASN A 52 3.00 -0.87 6.74
N ILE A 53 3.78 -0.12 5.95
CA ILE A 53 5.24 -0.22 5.95
C ILE A 53 5.83 0.45 7.19
N THR A 54 5.46 1.71 7.43
CA THR A 54 6.15 2.61 8.36
C THR A 54 5.55 2.61 9.77
N GLY A 55 4.32 2.12 9.93
CA GLY A 55 3.55 2.19 11.18
C GLY A 55 3.09 3.60 11.57
N ILE A 56 3.42 4.64 10.78
CA ILE A 56 3.09 6.04 11.12
C ILE A 56 1.59 6.27 10.93
N GLY A 57 0.86 6.43 12.04
CA GLY A 57 -0.60 6.57 12.07
C GLY A 57 -1.16 7.74 11.24
N ARG A 58 -0.37 8.80 11.00
CA ARG A 58 -0.78 9.95 10.18
C ARG A 58 -1.26 9.53 8.78
N TRP A 59 -0.64 8.50 8.20
CA TRP A 59 -0.99 8.06 6.86
C TRP A 59 -2.37 7.39 6.85
N LYS A 60 -2.67 6.59 7.87
CA LYS A 60 -4.00 6.01 8.04
C LYS A 60 -5.06 7.10 8.21
N ALA A 61 -4.80 8.09 9.07
CA ALA A 61 -5.72 9.21 9.29
C ALA A 61 -6.02 9.99 8.00
N LEU A 62 -5.00 10.28 7.18
CA LEU A 62 -5.19 10.93 5.89
C LEU A 62 -6.00 10.08 4.89
N ALA A 63 -5.83 8.76 4.90
CA ALA A 63 -6.65 7.88 4.08
C ALA A 63 -8.11 7.86 4.55
N GLU A 64 -8.34 7.89 5.87
CA GLU A 64 -9.68 7.93 6.47
C GLU A 64 -10.44 9.22 6.13
N GLU A 65 -9.75 10.36 6.00
CA GLU A 65 -10.33 11.60 5.47
C GLU A 65 -10.85 11.42 4.04
N VAL A 66 -10.05 10.77 3.16
CA VAL A 66 -10.48 10.47 1.79
C VAL A 66 -11.68 9.51 1.78
N PHE A 67 -11.71 8.53 2.69
CA PHE A 67 -12.86 7.62 2.83
C PHE A 67 -14.12 8.40 3.21
N ALA A 68 -14.02 9.35 4.14
CA ALA A 68 -15.15 10.18 4.56
C ALA A 68 -15.68 11.04 3.40
N VAL A 69 -14.79 11.69 2.62
CA VAL A 69 -15.17 12.47 1.43
C VAL A 69 -15.89 11.60 0.39
N SER A 70 -15.44 10.36 0.20
CA SER A 70 -15.99 9.44 -0.80
C SER A 70 -17.19 8.61 -0.31
N ALA A 71 -17.57 8.70 0.98
CA ALA A 71 -18.55 7.83 1.60
C ALA A 71 -19.92 7.87 0.90
N SER A 72 -20.43 9.08 0.63
CA SER A 72 -21.73 9.24 -0.03
C SER A 72 -21.74 8.69 -1.47
N THR A 73 -20.62 8.78 -2.18
CA THR A 73 -20.48 8.19 -3.51
C THR A 73 -20.35 6.68 -3.43
N ALA A 74 -19.62 6.15 -2.44
CA ALA A 74 -19.49 4.72 -2.21
C ALA A 74 -20.85 4.05 -1.95
N GLU A 75 -21.73 4.71 -1.21
CA GLU A 75 -23.09 4.22 -0.94
C GLU A 75 -23.97 4.18 -2.18
N ARG A 76 -23.90 5.21 -3.03
CA ARG A 76 -24.78 5.34 -4.22
C ARG A 76 -24.24 4.65 -5.48
N ALA A 77 -22.91 4.66 -5.64
CA ALA A 77 -22.21 4.23 -6.85
C ALA A 77 -20.85 3.62 -6.48
N PRO A 78 -20.82 2.44 -5.83
CA PRO A 78 -19.59 1.85 -5.30
C PRO A 78 -18.53 1.60 -6.38
N THR A 79 -18.95 1.23 -7.60
CA THR A 79 -18.05 1.01 -8.74
C THR A 79 -17.33 2.28 -9.19
N ALA A 80 -17.91 3.46 -8.95
CA ALA A 80 -17.29 4.74 -9.27
C ALA A 80 -16.14 5.10 -8.33
N VAL A 81 -15.94 4.36 -7.23
CA VAL A 81 -14.86 4.61 -6.25
C VAL A 81 -14.16 3.30 -5.85
N ALA A 82 -14.07 2.34 -6.77
CA ALA A 82 -13.53 1.01 -6.52
C ALA A 82 -12.10 1.03 -5.94
N THR A 83 -11.25 1.95 -6.39
CA THR A 83 -9.87 2.12 -5.88
C THR A 83 -9.86 2.58 -4.42
N MET A 84 -10.77 3.48 -4.04
CA MET A 84 -10.90 3.91 -2.64
C MET A 84 -11.44 2.77 -1.78
N LEU A 85 -12.45 2.02 -2.26
CA LEU A 85 -13.00 0.87 -1.54
C LEU A 85 -11.94 -0.22 -1.31
N MET A 86 -11.02 -0.42 -2.27
CA MET A 86 -9.86 -1.29 -2.09
C MET A 86 -8.95 -0.78 -0.96
N ALA A 87 -8.62 0.51 -0.93
CA ALA A 87 -7.82 1.09 0.17
C ALA A 87 -8.53 0.93 1.52
N TRP A 88 -9.84 1.16 1.57
CA TRP A 88 -10.66 1.00 2.77
C TRP A 88 -10.71 -0.45 3.24
N ARG A 89 -10.85 -1.43 2.33
CA ARG A 89 -10.78 -2.86 2.66
C ARG A 89 -9.44 -3.18 3.29
N ASN A 90 -8.36 -2.70 2.69
CA ASN A 90 -6.99 -2.96 3.16
C ASN A 90 -6.74 -2.33 4.53
N ALA A 91 -7.29 -1.15 4.80
CA ALA A 91 -7.21 -0.50 6.10
C ALA A 91 -7.87 -1.33 7.23
N ARG A 92 -8.86 -2.17 6.90
CA ARG A 92 -9.60 -3.01 7.84
C ARG A 92 -9.00 -4.40 8.02
N LEU A 93 -8.61 -5.05 6.91
CA LEU A 93 -7.95 -6.35 6.97
C LEU A 93 -6.58 -6.25 7.66
N GLY A 94 -5.96 -5.08 7.57
CA GLY A 94 -4.68 -4.79 8.19
C GLY A 94 -3.53 -5.15 7.25
N HIS A 95 -2.36 -5.31 7.84
CA HIS A 95 -1.11 -5.40 7.08
C HIS A 95 -0.95 -6.79 6.44
N LEU A 96 -1.00 -6.86 5.11
CA LEU A 96 -0.49 -8.01 4.36
C LEU A 96 0.76 -7.56 3.60
N SER A 97 1.91 -8.13 3.95
CA SER A 97 3.17 -7.77 3.33
C SER A 97 4.08 -8.97 3.11
N VAL A 98 4.91 -8.92 2.06
CA VAL A 98 6.03 -9.85 1.87
C VAL A 98 7.32 -9.08 2.10
N VAL A 99 8.01 -9.38 3.20
CA VAL A 99 9.35 -8.87 3.46
C VAL A 99 10.36 -9.82 2.83
N VAL A 100 11.10 -9.36 1.84
CA VAL A 100 12.10 -10.17 1.12
C VAL A 100 13.50 -9.74 1.54
N SER A 101 14.18 -10.63 2.26
CA SER A 101 15.58 -10.53 2.66
C SER A 101 16.52 -11.11 1.60
N GLY A 102 17.80 -10.82 1.74
CA GLY A 102 18.83 -11.17 0.77
C GLY A 102 19.25 -10.02 -0.14
N GLU A 103 20.43 -10.14 -0.71
CA GLU A 103 21.00 -9.12 -1.59
C GLU A 103 20.31 -9.09 -2.96
N LEU A 104 20.19 -7.89 -3.55
CA LEU A 104 19.57 -7.72 -4.88
C LEU A 104 20.41 -8.34 -6.00
N SER A 105 21.70 -8.59 -5.78
CA SER A 105 22.55 -9.29 -6.76
C SER A 105 22.29 -10.80 -6.80
N SER A 106 21.59 -11.37 -5.81
CA SER A 106 21.30 -12.80 -5.74
C SER A 106 20.12 -13.19 -6.62
N SER A 107 20.30 -14.23 -7.45
CA SER A 107 19.24 -14.81 -8.27
C SER A 107 18.07 -15.30 -7.42
N ALA A 108 18.35 -15.89 -6.24
CA ALA A 108 17.31 -16.38 -5.33
C ALA A 108 16.43 -15.23 -4.80
N THR A 109 17.02 -14.10 -4.41
CA THR A 109 16.26 -12.90 -4.00
C THR A 109 15.38 -12.38 -5.13
N HIS A 110 15.93 -12.35 -6.35
CA HIS A 110 15.20 -11.94 -7.55
C HIS A 110 14.00 -12.85 -7.85
N ASP A 111 14.15 -14.16 -7.71
CA ASP A 111 13.08 -15.13 -7.94
C ASP A 111 11.95 -15.03 -6.91
N LEU A 112 12.29 -14.76 -5.64
CA LEU A 112 11.31 -14.47 -4.59
C LEU A 112 10.55 -13.16 -4.86
N LEU A 113 11.27 -12.08 -5.21
CA LEU A 113 10.64 -10.79 -5.56
C LEU A 113 9.73 -10.92 -6.79
N ARG A 114 10.17 -11.67 -7.82
CA ARG A 114 9.36 -11.92 -9.01
C ARG A 114 8.09 -12.68 -8.67
N THR A 115 8.19 -13.70 -7.82
CA THR A 115 7.05 -14.48 -7.35
C THR A 115 6.07 -13.62 -6.57
N ALA A 116 6.54 -12.80 -5.62
CA ALA A 116 5.69 -11.88 -4.86
C ALA A 116 4.96 -10.87 -5.78
N ARG A 117 5.64 -10.34 -6.81
CA ARG A 117 5.05 -9.39 -7.77
C ARG A 117 4.00 -10.01 -8.72
N ARG A 118 3.96 -11.34 -8.83
CA ARG A 118 2.94 -12.05 -9.62
C ARG A 118 1.65 -12.29 -8.85
N ASP A 119 1.68 -12.06 -7.54
CA ASP A 119 0.49 -12.16 -6.72
C ASP A 119 -0.55 -11.11 -7.14
N THR A 120 -1.82 -11.49 -7.09
CA THR A 120 -2.93 -10.66 -7.56
C THR A 120 -3.65 -9.91 -6.45
N GLU A 121 -3.31 -10.13 -5.17
CA GLU A 121 -3.93 -9.42 -4.05
C GLU A 121 -3.49 -7.95 -4.03
N PRO A 122 -4.39 -6.99 -4.30
CA PRO A 122 -4.01 -5.58 -4.38
C PRO A 122 -3.48 -4.99 -3.07
N ALA A 123 -3.82 -5.62 -1.93
CA ALA A 123 -3.32 -5.26 -0.61
C ALA A 123 -1.86 -5.64 -0.36
N LEU A 124 -1.30 -6.55 -1.17
CA LEU A 124 0.03 -7.08 -0.93
C LEU A 124 1.10 -5.99 -1.06
N THR A 125 1.78 -5.74 0.05
CA THR A 125 2.91 -4.80 0.09
C THR A 125 4.23 -5.57 0.05
N ILE A 126 5.07 -5.32 -0.95
CA ILE A 126 6.35 -6.00 -1.12
C ILE A 126 7.46 -5.10 -0.58
N ILE A 127 8.25 -5.61 0.35
CA ILE A 127 9.30 -4.86 1.06
C ILE A 127 10.65 -5.57 0.83
N PRO A 128 11.45 -5.14 -0.15
CA PRO A 128 12.81 -5.64 -0.33
C PRO A 128 13.73 -5.03 0.73
N VAL A 129 14.23 -5.85 1.67
CA VAL A 129 15.06 -5.40 2.80
C VAL A 129 16.31 -4.66 2.31
N ALA A 130 16.97 -5.18 1.27
CA ALA A 130 18.17 -4.56 0.70
C ALA A 130 17.96 -3.11 0.22
N SER A 131 16.73 -2.72 -0.11
CA SER A 131 16.40 -1.35 -0.55
C SER A 131 16.03 -0.40 0.60
N CYS A 132 15.80 -0.91 1.80
CA CYS A 132 15.30 -0.12 2.93
C CYS A 132 15.99 -0.48 4.26
N ARG A 133 17.15 -1.15 4.22
CA ARG A 133 17.86 -1.67 5.41
C ARG A 133 18.13 -0.60 6.48
N ALA A 134 18.37 0.65 6.06
CA ALA A 134 18.64 1.78 6.95
C ALA A 134 17.38 2.38 7.61
N GLU A 135 16.20 1.97 7.18
CA GLU A 135 14.94 2.53 7.66
C GLU A 135 14.52 1.90 8.99
N SER A 136 14.04 2.72 9.92
CA SER A 136 13.57 2.27 11.24
C SER A 136 12.10 1.85 11.23
N TRP A 137 11.66 1.15 10.18
CA TRP A 137 10.24 0.79 10.00
C TRP A 137 9.86 -0.45 10.82
N PRO A 138 8.67 -0.50 11.46
CA PRO A 138 8.22 -1.68 12.19
C PRO A 138 8.16 -2.96 11.35
N SER A 139 7.87 -2.83 10.04
CA SER A 139 7.90 -3.95 9.09
C SER A 139 9.29 -4.60 8.95
N LEU A 140 10.37 -3.87 9.26
CA LEU A 140 11.76 -4.35 9.20
C LEU A 140 12.31 -4.80 10.56
N ALA A 141 11.58 -4.58 11.65
CA ALA A 141 12.05 -4.92 13.00
C ALA A 141 12.40 -6.42 13.12
N GLY A 142 13.65 -6.72 13.45
CA GLY A 142 14.18 -8.09 13.55
C GLY A 142 14.45 -8.77 12.19
N ARG A 143 14.36 -8.04 11.08
CA ARG A 143 14.54 -8.56 9.71
C ARG A 143 15.59 -7.79 8.91
N ALA A 144 15.93 -6.57 9.35
CA ALA A 144 16.87 -5.70 8.66
C ALA A 144 18.25 -6.32 8.47
N ASP A 145 18.71 -7.23 9.34
CA ASP A 145 20.04 -7.84 9.25
C ASP A 145 20.06 -9.21 8.56
N LEU A 146 18.92 -9.68 8.04
CA LEU A 146 18.86 -10.95 7.32
C LEU A 146 19.65 -10.86 6.01
N VAL A 147 20.56 -11.83 5.82
CA VAL A 147 21.47 -11.91 4.67
C VAL A 147 21.06 -12.97 3.66
N ASP A 148 20.40 -14.03 4.12
CA ASP A 148 19.94 -15.10 3.24
C ASP A 148 18.72 -14.67 2.43
N ALA A 149 18.58 -15.21 1.22
CA ALA A 149 17.41 -14.98 0.39
C ALA A 149 16.19 -15.68 0.97
N GLN A 150 15.32 -14.93 1.65
CA GLN A 150 14.09 -15.45 2.24
C GLN A 150 12.95 -14.44 2.12
N ALA A 151 11.72 -14.94 1.97
CA ALA A 151 10.51 -14.13 1.96
C ALA A 151 9.61 -14.46 3.15
N LEU A 152 9.25 -13.44 3.91
CA LEU A 152 8.39 -13.52 5.09
C LEU A 152 7.03 -12.92 4.72
N VAL A 153 6.00 -13.76 4.67
CA VAL A 153 4.61 -13.30 4.47
C VAL A 153 4.06 -12.94 5.85
N CYS A 154 3.82 -11.66 6.06
CA CYS A 154 3.38 -11.09 7.34
C CYS A 154 1.93 -10.61 7.27
N LEU A 155 1.18 -10.97 8.32
CA LEU A 155 -0.22 -10.67 8.56
C LEU A 155 -0.32 -9.91 9.89
N GLN A 156 -0.67 -8.64 9.82
CA GLN A 156 -0.72 -7.73 10.98
C GLN A 156 0.60 -7.71 11.76
N SER A 157 0.64 -8.33 12.94
CA SER A 157 1.80 -8.38 13.83
C SER A 157 2.55 -9.72 13.80
N SER A 158 2.14 -10.67 12.97
CA SER A 158 2.77 -12.00 12.88
C SER A 158 3.23 -12.28 11.45
N CYS A 159 4.17 -13.21 11.30
CA CYS A 159 4.59 -13.71 10.00
C CYS A 159 4.47 -15.23 9.96
N LEU A 160 4.17 -15.75 8.78
CA LEU A 160 4.30 -17.18 8.49
C LEU A 160 5.78 -17.57 8.51
N GLN A 161 6.06 -18.88 8.49
CA GLN A 161 7.42 -19.40 8.40
C GLN A 161 8.18 -18.80 7.20
N PRO A 162 9.51 -18.64 7.22
CA PRO A 162 10.25 -18.03 6.11
C PRO A 162 10.26 -18.89 4.84
N ALA A 163 10.02 -18.29 3.68
CA ALA A 163 10.11 -18.93 2.36
C ALA A 163 11.49 -18.79 1.74
N THR A 164 12.13 -19.90 1.38
CA THR A 164 13.42 -19.89 0.68
C THR A 164 13.29 -20.19 -0.82
N THR A 165 12.12 -20.67 -1.27
CA THR A 165 11.86 -20.98 -2.68
C THR A 165 10.59 -20.27 -3.20
N PRO A 166 10.50 -20.02 -4.52
CA PRO A 166 9.28 -19.51 -5.16
C PRO A 166 8.02 -20.33 -4.84
N ASN A 167 8.13 -21.66 -4.93
CA ASN A 167 6.99 -22.54 -4.72
C ASN A 167 6.46 -22.44 -3.27
N ASP A 168 7.36 -22.36 -2.30
CA ASP A 168 6.92 -22.23 -0.91
C ASP A 168 6.36 -20.83 -0.62
N LEU A 169 6.83 -19.79 -1.31
CA LEU A 169 6.24 -18.45 -1.22
C LEU A 169 4.80 -18.44 -1.73
N VAL A 170 4.52 -19.08 -2.87
CA VAL A 170 3.15 -19.22 -3.41
C VAL A 170 2.23 -19.90 -2.40
N LYS A 171 2.67 -20.99 -1.77
CA LYS A 171 1.87 -21.69 -0.74
C LYS A 171 1.53 -20.78 0.44
N ARG A 172 2.47 -19.96 0.89
CA ARG A 172 2.26 -19.01 2.00
C ARG A 172 1.30 -17.89 1.63
N LEU A 173 1.42 -17.35 0.42
CA LEU A 173 0.50 -16.34 -0.09
C LEU A 173 -0.93 -16.89 -0.19
N HIS A 174 -1.08 -18.12 -0.68
CA HIS A 174 -2.38 -18.80 -0.72
C HIS A 174 -3.01 -18.93 0.68
N VAL A 175 -2.23 -19.33 1.70
CA VAL A 175 -2.71 -19.37 3.08
C VAL A 175 -3.10 -17.98 3.59
N ALA A 176 -2.30 -16.96 3.27
CA ALA A 176 -2.50 -15.59 3.73
C ALA A 176 -3.76 -14.92 3.14
N HIS A 177 -4.20 -15.33 1.96
CA HIS A 177 -5.47 -14.86 1.38
C HIS A 177 -6.71 -15.41 2.09
N GLY A 178 -6.56 -16.45 2.91
CA GLY A 178 -7.68 -17.17 3.53
C GLY A 178 -8.49 -18.02 2.54
N PRO A 179 -9.47 -18.80 3.01
CA PRO A 179 -10.46 -19.39 2.12
C PRO A 179 -11.27 -18.24 1.50
N GLY A 180 -11.20 -18.12 0.18
CA GLY A 180 -12.03 -17.17 -0.58
C GLY A 180 -13.52 -17.49 -0.48
#